data_AF-A0A934H552-F1
#
_entry.id   AF-A0A934H552-F1
#
_cell.length_a   1.000
_cell.length_b   1.000
_cell.length_c   1.000
_cell.angle_alpha   90.00
_cell.angle_beta   90.00
_cell.angle_gamma   90.00
#
_symmetry.space_group_name_H-M   'P 1'
#
loop_
_entity.id
_entity.type
_entity.pdbx_description
1 polymer ?
#
loop_
_entity_poly.entity_id
_entity_poly.type
_entity_poly.pdbx_seq_one_letter_code
_entity_poly.pdbx_strand_id
1 'polypeptide(L)'
;MNERIGVYVCHCGTNIAGTVDIQEVVRFAGGLPGVTIARDYRYMCSDPGQGLIKQDIKELDLTRVVVSACSPLMHEVTFRRAVADAGLNPFLLQMANIREHCSWVTEDREEATLKAKQLIAAAAWRVALHEPLDVKEVPVNPATLIVGGGISGIEAALRIASSGKVAYLVEREPSIGGHMSQFDKTFPTLDCAACILTPKMVAVGQNPNIRLFTYSEVVGVSGYVGNFKVRIKKKKRYVDLSKCTGCGICWEVCFSRTVPAHKVIKRGELTISQQL
;
A
#
# COMPACT_ATOMS: atom_id res chain seq x y z
N MET A 1 35.29 -19.12 -2.39
CA MET A 1 34.31 -18.40 -1.55
C MET A 1 33.37 -19.44 -0.98
N ASN A 2 33.51 -19.79 0.30
CA ASN A 2 32.62 -20.78 0.93
C ASN A 2 31.52 -20.05 1.69
N GLU A 3 30.59 -19.45 0.95
CA GLU A 3 29.32 -19.02 1.56
C GLU A 3 28.53 -20.26 1.99
N ARG A 4 27.83 -20.16 3.13
CA ARG A 4 27.00 -21.21 3.71
C ARG A 4 25.54 -20.84 3.53
N ILE A 5 24.94 -21.32 2.45
CA ILE A 5 23.58 -20.94 2.03
C ILE A 5 22.58 -21.95 2.61
N GLY A 6 21.56 -21.47 3.31
CA GLY A 6 20.38 -22.26 3.66
C GLY A 6 19.24 -22.01 2.67
N VAL A 7 18.70 -23.06 2.05
CA VAL A 7 17.59 -22.98 1.10
C VAL A 7 16.33 -23.58 1.71
N TYR A 8 15.24 -22.82 1.72
CA TYR A 8 13.99 -23.21 2.34
C TYR A 8 12.84 -23.20 1.33
N VAL A 9 12.22 -24.35 1.08
CA VAL A 9 11.16 -24.52 0.09
C VAL A 9 9.80 -24.62 0.78
N CYS A 10 8.88 -23.72 0.44
CA CYS A 10 7.54 -23.70 1.04
C CYS A 10 6.55 -24.53 0.22
N HIS A 11 5.66 -25.26 0.90
CA HIS A 11 4.55 -25.96 0.22
C HIS A 11 3.36 -25.02 -0.01
N CYS A 12 3.18 -24.05 0.89
CA CYS A 12 2.03 -23.16 0.95
C CYS A 12 0.69 -23.94 0.94
N GLY A 13 0.63 -25.00 1.76
CA GLY A 13 -0.47 -25.97 1.69
C GLY A 13 -0.40 -26.75 0.38
N THR A 14 -1.42 -26.61 -0.46
CA THR A 14 -1.47 -27.19 -1.82
C THR A 14 -1.10 -26.19 -2.92
N ASN A 15 -0.91 -24.90 -2.58
CA ASN A 15 -0.69 -23.86 -3.59
C ASN A 15 0.61 -24.02 -4.37
N ILE A 16 1.67 -24.53 -3.72
CA ILE A 16 2.94 -24.84 -4.39
C ILE A 16 3.05 -26.36 -4.56
N ALA A 17 2.85 -27.13 -3.48
CA ALA A 17 3.03 -28.58 -3.51
C ALA A 17 2.05 -29.34 -4.43
N GLY A 18 0.91 -28.73 -4.79
CA GLY A 18 -0.02 -29.30 -5.76
C GLY A 18 0.56 -29.38 -7.17
N THR A 19 1.40 -28.42 -7.55
CA THR A 19 1.89 -28.25 -8.93
C THR A 19 3.40 -28.41 -9.04
N VAL A 20 4.16 -28.24 -7.96
CA VAL A 20 5.62 -28.36 -7.92
C VAL A 20 6.00 -29.54 -7.05
N ASP A 21 6.90 -30.39 -7.53
CA ASP A 21 7.47 -31.46 -6.73
C ASP A 21 8.48 -30.92 -5.71
N ILE A 22 8.02 -30.75 -4.48
CA ILE A 22 8.84 -30.16 -3.43
C ILE A 22 10.07 -31.01 -3.10
N GLN A 23 9.90 -32.34 -3.02
CA GLN A 23 10.98 -33.23 -2.62
C GLN A 23 12.10 -33.25 -3.66
N GLU A 24 11.72 -33.23 -4.94
CA GLU A 24 12.68 -33.11 -6.03
C GLU A 24 13.41 -31.75 -6.03
N VAL A 25 12.68 -30.66 -5.78
CA VAL A 25 13.24 -29.31 -5.72
C VAL A 25 14.21 -29.13 -4.53
N VAL A 26 13.87 -29.66 -3.35
CA VAL A 26 14.75 -29.63 -2.16
C VAL A 26 16.02 -30.44 -2.42
N ARG A 27 15.90 -31.64 -3.00
CA ARG A 27 17.06 -32.48 -3.32
C ARG A 27 17.98 -31.81 -4.34
N PHE A 28 17.41 -31.17 -5.36
CA PHE A 28 18.16 -30.38 -6.32
C PHE A 28 18.87 -29.20 -5.65
N ALA A 29 18.17 -28.44 -4.80
CA ALA A 29 18.73 -27.29 -4.11
C ALA A 29 19.90 -27.66 -3.20
N GLY A 30 19.82 -28.80 -2.49
CA GLY A 30 20.90 -29.30 -1.65
C GLY A 30 22.18 -29.69 -2.40
N GLY A 31 22.10 -29.91 -3.72
CA GLY A 31 23.27 -30.18 -4.57
C GLY A 31 23.92 -28.94 -5.17
N LEU A 32 23.38 -27.74 -4.93
CA LEU A 32 23.92 -26.51 -5.50
C LEU A 32 25.20 -26.06 -4.76
N PRO A 33 26.18 -25.47 -5.47
CA PRO A 33 27.40 -24.96 -4.85
C PRO A 33 27.11 -23.93 -3.74
N GLY A 34 27.75 -24.10 -2.58
CA GLY A 34 27.57 -23.23 -1.41
C GLY A 34 26.32 -23.53 -0.56
N VAL A 35 25.40 -24.37 -1.02
CA VAL A 35 24.24 -24.76 -0.20
C VAL A 35 24.68 -25.75 0.88
N THR A 36 24.55 -25.32 2.14
CA THR A 36 24.88 -26.14 3.31
C THR A 36 23.67 -26.97 3.77
N ILE A 37 22.46 -26.43 3.60
CA ILE A 37 21.23 -27.10 3.98
C ILE A 37 20.11 -26.72 3.02
N ALA A 38 19.28 -27.70 2.65
CA ALA A 38 18.03 -27.49 1.96
C ALA A 38 16.91 -28.21 2.72
N ARG A 39 15.83 -27.50 3.06
CA ARG A 39 14.68 -28.06 3.78
C ARG A 39 13.37 -27.59 3.16
N ASP A 40 12.34 -28.40 3.29
CA ASP A 40 10.96 -27.98 3.06
C ASP A 40 10.16 -27.84 4.36
N TYR A 41 9.15 -26.98 4.30
CA TYR A 41 8.13 -26.91 5.33
C TYR A 41 6.80 -26.46 4.75
N ARG A 42 5.70 -26.86 5.43
CA ARG A 42 4.33 -26.63 4.96
C ARG A 42 4.02 -25.14 4.78
N TYR A 43 4.45 -24.33 5.74
CA TYR A 43 4.24 -22.88 5.76
C TYR A 43 5.49 -22.17 6.28
N MET A 44 6.44 -21.82 5.40
CA MET A 44 7.69 -21.17 5.83
C MET A 44 7.47 -19.85 6.58
N CYS A 45 6.37 -19.13 6.31
CA CYS A 45 6.07 -17.85 6.96
C CYS A 45 5.45 -17.98 8.35
N SER A 46 5.02 -19.18 8.77
CA SER A 46 4.49 -19.37 10.13
C SER A 46 5.60 -19.36 11.18
N ASP A 47 5.24 -19.23 12.45
CA ASP A 47 6.22 -19.20 13.55
C ASP A 47 7.15 -20.44 13.55
N PRO A 48 6.67 -21.69 13.34
CA PRO A 48 7.56 -22.84 13.19
C PRO A 48 8.49 -22.74 11.98
N GLY A 49 8.01 -22.25 10.83
CA GLY A 49 8.82 -22.09 9.63
C GLY A 49 9.92 -21.05 9.79
N GLN A 50 9.60 -19.91 10.42
CA GLN A 50 10.58 -18.89 10.78
C GLN A 50 11.56 -19.41 11.85
N GLY A 51 11.07 -20.16 12.84
CA GLY A 51 11.89 -20.78 13.88
C GLY A 51 12.93 -21.73 13.31
N LEU A 52 12.56 -22.53 12.32
CA LEU A 52 13.45 -23.44 11.61
C LEU A 52 14.59 -22.69 10.89
N ILE A 53 14.29 -21.59 10.19
CA ILE A 53 15.32 -20.73 9.59
C ILE A 53 16.26 -20.18 10.68
N LYS A 54 15.69 -19.62 11.76
CA LYS A 54 16.47 -19.01 12.86
C LYS A 54 17.40 -20.02 13.54
N GLN A 55 16.93 -21.25 13.73
CA GLN A 55 17.69 -22.33 14.33
C GLN A 55 18.85 -22.75 13.43
N ASP A 56 18.58 -23.05 12.16
CA ASP A 56 19.61 -23.46 11.21
C ASP A 56 20.67 -22.35 11.01
N ILE A 57 20.30 -21.06 11.01
CA ILE A 57 21.28 -19.95 10.94
C ILE A 57 22.31 -20.07 12.06
N LYS A 58 21.87 -20.37 13.28
CA LYS A 58 22.75 -20.44 14.46
C LYS A 58 23.51 -21.76 14.54
N GLU A 59 22.85 -22.88 14.27
CA GLU A 59 23.44 -24.22 14.41
C GLU A 59 24.41 -24.55 13.27
N LEU A 60 24.09 -24.08 12.06
CA LEU A 60 24.85 -24.35 10.85
C LEU A 60 25.63 -23.13 10.36
N ASP A 61 25.76 -22.08 11.17
CA ASP A 61 26.54 -20.87 10.88
C ASP A 61 26.29 -20.35 9.45
N LEU A 62 25.01 -20.21 9.09
CA LEU A 62 24.62 -19.84 7.74
C LEU A 62 24.97 -18.38 7.47
N THR A 63 25.62 -18.14 6.34
CA THR A 63 26.01 -16.79 5.91
C THR A 63 25.00 -16.17 4.94
N ARG A 64 24.15 -16.99 4.30
CA ARG A 64 23.11 -16.53 3.35
C ARG A 64 21.86 -17.40 3.48
N VAL A 65 20.71 -16.82 3.15
CA VAL A 65 19.43 -17.53 3.17
C VAL A 65 18.68 -17.34 1.86
N VAL A 66 18.13 -18.43 1.33
CA VAL A 66 17.17 -18.41 0.23
C VAL A 66 15.83 -18.95 0.72
N VAL A 67 14.76 -18.21 0.50
CA VAL A 67 13.40 -18.69 0.76
C VAL A 67 12.62 -18.78 -0.55
N SER A 68 12.26 -20.00 -0.92
CA SER A 68 11.58 -20.35 -2.16
C SER A 68 10.11 -20.56 -1.88
N ALA A 69 9.31 -19.51 -2.08
CA ALA A 69 7.91 -19.47 -1.66
C ALA A 69 7.08 -18.52 -2.54
N CYS A 70 6.40 -17.57 -1.91
CA CYS A 70 5.55 -16.55 -2.54
C CYS A 70 6.35 -15.30 -2.93
N SER A 71 5.64 -14.31 -3.50
CA SER A 71 6.21 -13.04 -3.90
C SER A 71 6.95 -12.30 -2.76
N PRO A 72 8.12 -11.69 -3.04
CA PRO A 72 8.80 -10.81 -2.09
C PRO A 72 7.94 -9.60 -1.70
N LEU A 73 7.02 -9.14 -2.58
CA LEU A 73 6.07 -8.07 -2.25
C LEU A 73 5.15 -8.41 -1.08
N MET A 74 5.03 -9.70 -0.73
CA MET A 74 4.17 -10.17 0.36
C MET A 74 4.96 -10.45 1.65
N HIS A 75 6.05 -11.23 1.58
CA HIS A 75 6.72 -11.75 2.78
C HIS A 75 8.22 -11.44 2.89
N GLU A 76 8.80 -10.59 2.02
CA GLU A 76 10.22 -10.22 2.14
C GLU A 76 10.51 -9.58 3.49
N VAL A 77 9.65 -8.66 3.94
CA VAL A 77 9.80 -8.01 5.27
C VAL A 77 9.71 -9.03 6.40
N THR A 78 8.85 -10.04 6.29
CA THR A 78 8.70 -11.11 7.28
C THR A 78 9.98 -11.92 7.42
N PHE A 79 10.52 -12.41 6.30
CA PHE A 79 11.75 -13.20 6.32
C PHE A 79 12.99 -12.37 6.64
N ARG A 80 13.04 -11.10 6.23
CA ARG A 80 14.11 -10.18 6.65
C ARG A 80 14.16 -10.01 8.16
N ARG A 81 13.01 -9.87 8.81
CA ARG A 81 12.94 -9.85 10.28
C ARG A 81 13.37 -11.18 10.87
N ALA A 82 12.93 -12.30 10.30
CA ALA A 82 13.30 -13.62 10.80
C ALA A 82 14.82 -13.87 10.77
N VAL A 83 15.51 -13.52 9.68
CA VAL A 83 16.97 -13.67 9.59
C VAL A 83 17.70 -12.67 10.50
N ALA A 84 17.19 -11.44 10.64
CA ALA A 84 17.75 -10.43 11.53
C ALA A 84 17.65 -10.84 13.00
N ASP A 85 16.53 -11.42 13.43
CA ASP A 85 16.35 -11.97 14.79
C ASP A 85 17.34 -13.11 15.10
N ALA A 86 17.87 -13.78 14.07
CA ALA A 86 18.90 -14.81 14.22
C ALA A 86 20.33 -14.24 14.22
N GLY A 87 20.50 -12.93 13.99
CA GLY A 87 21.80 -12.26 13.91
C GLY A 87 22.38 -12.13 12.50
N LEU A 88 21.66 -12.56 11.46
CA LEU A 88 22.11 -12.42 10.08
C LEU A 88 21.60 -11.10 9.47
N ASN A 89 22.46 -10.40 8.72
CA ASN A 89 22.05 -9.16 8.07
C ASN A 89 20.85 -9.39 7.12
N PRO A 90 19.77 -8.57 7.19
CA PRO A 90 18.53 -8.81 6.45
C PRO A 90 18.68 -8.73 4.93
N PHE A 91 19.76 -8.15 4.41
CA PHE A 91 20.03 -8.06 2.98
C PHE A 91 20.79 -9.28 2.43
N LEU A 92 21.22 -10.19 3.31
CA LEU A 92 21.81 -11.49 2.97
C LEU A 92 20.76 -12.60 2.74
N LEU A 93 19.49 -12.19 2.61
CA LEU A 93 18.35 -13.01 2.23
C LEU A 93 17.99 -12.77 0.77
N GLN A 94 17.68 -13.83 0.03
CA GLN A 94 17.05 -13.77 -1.29
C GLN A 94 15.78 -14.61 -1.31
N MET A 95 14.68 -14.05 -1.81
CA MET A 95 13.47 -14.84 -2.08
C MET A 95 13.44 -15.33 -3.52
N ALA A 96 13.00 -16.57 -3.72
CA ALA A 96 12.63 -17.12 -5.02
C ALA A 96 11.12 -17.30 -5.07
N ASN A 97 10.45 -16.58 -5.97
CA ASN A 97 9.00 -16.70 -6.13
C ASN A 97 8.66 -17.93 -6.99
N ILE A 98 8.25 -19.01 -6.34
CA ILE A 98 7.83 -20.26 -6.98
C ILE A 98 6.31 -20.49 -6.86
N ARG A 99 5.55 -19.49 -6.37
CA ARG A 99 4.08 -19.54 -6.30
C ARG A 99 3.44 -18.74 -7.42
N GLU A 100 3.38 -17.42 -7.29
CA GLU A 100 2.74 -16.53 -8.28
C GLU A 100 3.43 -16.62 -9.65
N HIS A 101 4.74 -16.86 -9.67
CA HIS A 101 5.52 -16.92 -10.91
C HIS A 101 5.76 -18.35 -11.42
N CYS A 102 5.25 -19.39 -10.73
CA CYS A 102 5.46 -20.78 -11.13
C CYS A 102 4.21 -21.64 -10.85
N SER A 103 3.98 -22.10 -9.61
CA SER A 103 2.93 -23.09 -9.34
C SER A 103 1.51 -22.66 -9.71
N TRP A 104 1.20 -21.35 -9.68
CA TRP A 104 -0.12 -20.82 -10.05
C TRP A 104 -0.31 -20.60 -11.55
N VAL A 105 0.76 -20.57 -12.33
CA VAL A 105 0.74 -20.14 -13.75
C VAL A 105 1.31 -21.17 -14.71
N THR A 106 1.81 -22.29 -14.20
CA THR A 106 2.34 -23.40 -15.00
C THR A 106 1.54 -24.64 -14.65
N GLU A 107 0.74 -25.15 -15.58
CA GLU A 107 -0.18 -26.27 -15.33
C GLU A 107 0.55 -27.61 -15.25
N ASP A 108 1.55 -27.82 -16.12
CA ASP A 108 2.33 -29.05 -16.14
C ASP A 108 3.27 -29.13 -14.93
N ARG A 109 3.19 -30.26 -14.23
CA ARG A 109 3.92 -30.48 -12.97
C ARG A 109 5.42 -30.63 -13.19
N GLU A 110 5.85 -31.27 -14.27
CA GLU A 110 7.28 -31.46 -14.56
C GLU A 110 7.92 -30.14 -14.99
N GLU A 111 7.25 -29.38 -15.85
CA GLU A 111 7.68 -28.03 -16.26
C GLU A 111 7.72 -27.06 -15.08
N ALA A 112 6.69 -27.06 -14.21
CA ALA A 112 6.66 -26.23 -13.02
C ALA A 112 7.81 -26.60 -12.07
N THR A 113 8.10 -27.88 -11.90
CA THR A 113 9.20 -28.37 -11.07
C THR A 113 10.56 -27.94 -11.65
N LEU A 114 10.77 -28.09 -12.96
CA LEU A 114 11.99 -27.65 -13.64
C LEU A 114 12.19 -26.13 -13.52
N LYS A 115 11.12 -25.36 -13.71
CA LYS A 115 11.12 -23.91 -13.55
C LYS A 115 11.43 -23.49 -12.12
N ALA A 116 10.84 -24.15 -11.12
CA ALA A 116 11.15 -23.89 -9.72
C ALA A 116 12.62 -24.15 -9.41
N LYS A 117 13.21 -25.26 -9.88
CA LYS A 117 14.65 -25.53 -9.74
C LYS A 117 15.51 -24.40 -10.31
N GLN A 118 15.22 -23.95 -11.52
CA GLN A 118 15.93 -22.85 -12.18
C GLN A 118 15.86 -21.54 -11.37
N LEU A 119 14.68 -21.19 -10.86
CA LEU A 119 14.49 -20.00 -10.03
C LEU A 119 15.26 -20.06 -8.71
N ILE A 120 15.30 -21.24 -8.08
CA ILE A 120 16.05 -21.45 -6.84
C ILE A 120 17.55 -21.42 -7.09
N ALA A 121 18.02 -22.06 -8.16
CA ALA A 121 19.42 -21.98 -8.55
C ALA A 121 19.83 -20.52 -8.75
N ALA A 122 19.08 -19.76 -9.55
CA ALA A 122 19.34 -18.34 -9.78
C ALA A 122 19.38 -17.54 -8.47
N ALA A 123 18.47 -17.81 -7.53
CA ALA A 123 18.46 -17.16 -6.23
C ALA A 123 19.68 -17.52 -5.37
N ALA A 124 20.11 -18.80 -5.35
CA ALA A 124 21.29 -19.26 -4.62
C ALA A 124 22.58 -18.65 -5.18
N TRP A 125 22.74 -18.63 -6.51
CA TRP A 125 23.87 -17.98 -7.17
C TRP A 125 23.92 -16.48 -6.90
N ARG A 126 22.75 -15.81 -6.91
CA ARG A 126 22.65 -14.38 -6.65
C ARG A 126 22.97 -14.04 -5.19
N VAL A 127 22.42 -14.77 -4.23
CA VAL A 127 22.57 -14.45 -2.80
C VAL A 127 24.02 -14.62 -2.34
N ALA A 128 24.78 -15.52 -2.97
CA ALA A 128 26.21 -15.68 -2.73
C ALA A 128 27.02 -14.39 -3.00
N LEU A 129 26.51 -13.51 -3.86
CA LEU A 129 27.12 -12.22 -4.21
C LEU A 129 26.54 -11.04 -3.40
N HIS A 130 25.56 -11.28 -2.53
CA HIS A 130 25.02 -10.21 -1.69
C HIS A 130 26.06 -9.77 -0.65
N GLU A 131 26.08 -8.47 -0.40
CA GLU A 131 26.84 -7.82 0.66
C GLU A 131 25.89 -7.36 1.76
N PRO A 132 26.35 -7.32 3.02
CA PRO A 132 25.54 -6.78 4.11
C PRO A 132 25.31 -5.28 3.87
N LEU A 133 24.06 -4.82 4.07
CA LEU A 133 23.71 -3.41 3.97
C LEU A 133 23.15 -2.89 5.29
N ASP A 134 23.32 -1.58 5.52
CA ASP A 134 22.77 -0.87 6.65
C ASP A 134 21.48 -0.14 6.28
N VAL A 135 20.51 -0.17 7.19
CA VAL A 135 19.29 0.61 7.05
C VAL A 135 19.61 2.06 7.38
N LYS A 136 19.36 2.97 6.42
CA LYS A 136 19.53 4.41 6.64
C LYS A 136 18.39 4.97 7.47
N GLU A 137 18.72 5.60 8.59
CA GLU A 137 17.78 6.41 9.35
C GLU A 137 17.59 7.78 8.70
N VAL A 138 16.34 8.23 8.64
CA VAL A 138 15.98 9.52 8.05
C VAL A 138 14.98 10.24 8.98
N PRO A 139 15.06 11.57 9.12
CA PRO A 139 14.10 12.32 9.91
C PRO A 139 12.71 12.22 9.27
N VAL A 140 11.65 12.18 10.09
CA VAL A 140 10.27 12.11 9.60
C VAL A 140 9.55 13.39 9.96
N ASN A 141 9.00 14.09 8.97
CA ASN A 141 8.07 15.19 9.20
C ASN A 141 6.73 14.61 9.71
N PRO A 142 6.27 14.96 10.92
CA PRO A 142 5.05 14.40 11.51
C PRO A 142 3.77 14.94 10.89
N ALA A 143 3.85 15.97 10.04
CA ALA A 143 2.69 16.52 9.37
C ALA A 143 2.15 15.60 8.28
N THR A 144 0.82 15.52 8.16
CA THR A 144 0.14 14.65 7.20
C THR A 144 -0.58 15.48 6.14
N LEU A 145 -0.46 15.09 4.87
CA LEU A 145 -1.28 15.63 3.79
C LEU A 145 -2.40 14.64 3.44
N ILE A 146 -3.65 15.11 3.49
CA ILE A 146 -4.85 14.40 3.06
C ILE A 146 -5.33 15.02 1.75
N VAL A 147 -5.57 14.19 0.75
CA VAL A 147 -6.07 14.60 -0.58
C VAL A 147 -7.49 14.09 -0.74
N GLY A 148 -8.45 15.01 -0.86
CA GLY A 148 -9.88 14.75 -0.90
C GLY A 148 -10.54 15.03 0.46
N GLY A 149 -11.50 15.95 0.46
CA GLY A 149 -12.31 16.37 1.59
C GLY A 149 -13.67 15.70 1.66
N GLY A 150 -13.80 14.46 1.20
CA GLY A 150 -14.97 13.62 1.50
C GLY A 150 -14.98 13.15 2.96
N ILE A 151 -15.99 12.36 3.35
CA ILE A 151 -16.12 11.85 4.74
C ILE A 151 -14.86 11.14 5.24
N SER A 152 -14.17 10.37 4.39
CA SER A 152 -12.93 9.68 4.73
C SER A 152 -11.78 10.66 5.03
N GLY A 153 -11.59 11.68 4.19
CA GLY A 153 -10.55 12.67 4.38
C GLY A 153 -10.82 13.62 5.54
N ILE A 154 -12.09 13.98 5.76
CA ILE A 154 -12.55 14.74 6.93
C ILE A 154 -12.21 13.98 8.21
N GLU A 155 -12.60 12.70 8.30
CA GLU A 155 -12.31 11.88 9.48
C GLU A 155 -10.80 11.69 9.69
N ALA A 156 -10.04 11.41 8.62
CA ALA A 156 -8.59 11.29 8.69
C ALA A 156 -7.93 12.57 9.23
N ALA A 157 -8.33 13.74 8.71
CA ALA A 157 -7.80 15.02 9.17
C ALA A 157 -8.12 15.28 10.65
N LEU A 158 -9.36 15.01 11.08
CA LEU A 158 -9.77 15.16 12.48
C LEU A 158 -8.99 14.22 13.40
N ARG A 159 -8.78 12.95 13.02
CA ARG A 159 -8.02 11.99 13.84
C ARG A 159 -6.56 12.38 13.99
N ILE A 160 -5.93 12.84 12.91
CA ILE A 160 -4.55 13.33 12.95
C ILE A 160 -4.46 14.57 13.84
N ALA A 161 -5.38 15.52 13.69
CA ALA A 161 -5.44 16.73 14.51
C ALA A 161 -5.66 16.44 16.00
N SER A 162 -6.54 15.49 16.34
CA SER A 162 -6.78 15.04 17.72
C SER A 162 -5.57 14.34 18.34
N SER A 163 -4.64 13.82 17.54
CA SER A 163 -3.35 13.30 18.03
C SER A 163 -2.29 14.39 18.29
N GLY A 164 -2.65 15.67 18.13
CA GLY A 164 -1.75 16.81 18.30
C GLY A 164 -0.85 17.09 17.09
N LYS A 165 -1.12 16.45 15.94
CA LYS A 165 -0.31 16.59 14.72
C LYS A 165 -1.00 17.47 13.69
N VAL A 166 -0.21 18.13 12.85
CA VAL A 166 -0.72 19.00 11.78
C VAL A 166 -1.23 18.16 10.61
N ALA A 167 -2.45 18.44 10.19
CA ALA A 167 -3.07 17.86 9.00
C ALA A 167 -3.28 18.95 7.94
N TYR A 168 -2.81 18.72 6.72
CA TYR A 168 -3.14 19.53 5.55
C TYR A 168 -4.25 18.81 4.79
N LEU A 169 -5.41 19.44 4.61
CA LEU A 169 -6.52 18.84 3.88
C LEU A 169 -6.74 19.60 2.57
N VAL A 170 -6.51 18.94 1.44
CA VAL A 170 -6.67 19.53 0.10
C VAL A 170 -7.92 18.99 -0.56
N GLU A 171 -8.84 19.87 -0.93
CA GLU A 171 -10.09 19.56 -1.62
C GLU A 171 -10.17 20.31 -2.95
N ARG A 172 -10.45 19.56 -4.02
CA ARG A 172 -10.54 20.07 -5.39
C ARG A 172 -11.71 21.02 -5.56
N GLU A 173 -12.84 20.72 -4.95
CA GLU A 173 -14.07 21.48 -5.06
C GLU A 173 -14.11 22.68 -4.10
N PRO A 174 -15.01 23.66 -4.32
CA PRO A 174 -15.13 24.82 -3.43
C PRO A 174 -15.49 24.48 -1.98
N SER A 175 -16.05 23.30 -1.72
CA SER A 175 -16.46 22.82 -0.40
C SER A 175 -15.97 21.38 -0.17
N ILE A 176 -15.72 21.05 1.10
CA ILE A 176 -15.59 19.67 1.57
C ILE A 176 -16.98 19.03 1.72
N GLY A 177 -17.03 17.72 1.90
CA GLY A 177 -18.25 16.91 2.06
C GLY A 177 -18.28 15.68 1.14
N GLY A 178 -17.72 15.81 -0.06
CA GLY A 178 -17.69 14.74 -1.07
C GLY A 178 -19.09 14.30 -1.49
N HIS A 179 -19.25 13.04 -1.91
CA HIS A 179 -20.56 12.52 -2.32
C HIS A 179 -21.57 12.44 -1.17
N MET A 180 -21.11 12.28 0.07
CA MET A 180 -22.00 12.17 1.23
C MET A 180 -22.86 13.42 1.42
N SER A 181 -22.36 14.61 1.03
CA SER A 181 -23.15 15.85 1.11
C SER A 181 -24.27 15.94 0.06
N GLN A 182 -24.31 15.00 -0.90
CA GLN A 182 -25.34 14.92 -1.94
C GLN A 182 -26.46 13.94 -1.56
N PHE A 183 -26.27 13.14 -0.50
CA PHE A 183 -27.25 12.16 -0.05
C PHE A 183 -28.25 12.82 0.91
N ASP A 184 -29.50 12.37 0.83
CA ASP A 184 -30.52 12.71 1.81
C ASP A 184 -30.30 11.90 3.11
N LYS A 185 -30.22 10.58 2.97
CA LYS A 185 -30.09 9.63 4.08
C LYS A 185 -28.96 8.62 3.89
N THR A 186 -28.48 8.04 4.99
CA THR A 186 -27.45 7.00 4.99
C THR A 186 -27.96 5.69 5.58
N PHE A 187 -27.81 4.59 4.84
CA PHE A 187 -28.09 3.25 5.36
C PHE A 187 -26.99 2.80 6.34
N PRO A 188 -27.27 1.88 7.28
CA PRO A 188 -28.55 1.22 7.52
C PRO A 188 -29.51 2.00 8.42
N THR A 189 -29.04 3.05 9.11
CA THR A 189 -29.84 3.77 10.12
C THR A 189 -30.87 4.73 9.52
N LEU A 190 -30.73 5.08 8.25
CA LEU A 190 -31.57 6.06 7.54
C LEU A 190 -31.52 7.45 8.17
N ASP A 191 -30.44 7.76 8.89
CA ASP A 191 -30.14 9.09 9.38
C ASP A 191 -29.94 10.07 8.23
N CYS A 192 -30.29 11.33 8.45
CA CYS A 192 -29.97 12.40 7.51
C CYS A 192 -28.44 12.53 7.36
N ALA A 193 -27.94 12.50 6.12
CA ALA A 193 -26.50 12.55 5.85
C ALA A 193 -25.89 13.87 6.35
N ALA A 194 -26.61 14.98 6.18
CA ALA A 194 -26.18 16.28 6.65
C ALA A 194 -26.05 16.35 8.18
N CYS A 195 -26.89 15.64 8.94
CA CYS A 195 -26.81 15.60 10.41
C CYS A 195 -25.50 14.98 10.90
N ILE A 196 -24.93 14.04 10.15
CA ILE A 196 -23.67 13.38 10.50
C ILE A 196 -22.47 14.15 9.95
N LEU A 197 -22.57 14.61 8.69
CA LEU A 197 -21.45 15.20 7.96
C LEU A 197 -21.18 16.64 8.35
N THR A 198 -22.22 17.48 8.48
CA THR A 198 -22.07 18.92 8.69
C THR A 198 -21.30 19.26 9.97
N PRO A 199 -21.56 18.62 11.13
CA PRO A 199 -20.77 18.87 12.34
C PRO A 199 -19.27 18.57 12.14
N LYS A 200 -18.93 17.54 11.35
CA LYS A 200 -17.54 17.20 11.04
C LYS A 200 -16.89 18.21 10.10
N MET A 201 -17.65 18.71 9.11
CA MET A 201 -17.18 19.79 8.22
C MET A 201 -16.85 21.07 9.01
N VAL A 202 -17.72 21.44 9.95
CA VAL A 202 -17.50 22.58 10.85
C VAL A 202 -16.28 22.35 11.73
N ALA A 203 -16.16 21.16 12.34
CA ALA A 203 -15.02 20.80 13.18
C ALA A 203 -13.69 20.91 12.42
N VAL A 204 -13.64 20.47 11.16
CA VAL A 204 -12.46 20.63 10.29
C VAL A 204 -12.13 22.10 10.08
N GLY A 205 -13.12 22.94 9.76
CA GLY A 205 -12.91 24.36 9.49
C GLY A 205 -12.45 25.17 10.72
N GLN A 206 -12.77 24.70 11.93
CA GLN A 206 -12.43 25.39 13.19
C GLN A 206 -11.19 24.82 13.89
N ASN A 207 -10.65 23.69 13.44
CA ASN A 207 -9.55 23.03 14.13
C ASN A 207 -8.19 23.71 13.83
N PRO A 208 -7.45 24.20 14.84
CA PRO A 208 -6.19 24.91 14.63
C PRO A 208 -5.06 24.03 14.06
N ASN A 209 -5.16 22.71 14.23
CA ASN A 209 -4.19 21.76 13.69
C ASN A 209 -4.51 21.32 12.25
N ILE A 210 -5.62 21.79 11.67
CA ILE A 210 -6.00 21.47 10.29
C ILE A 210 -5.83 22.69 9.38
N ARG A 211 -4.99 22.54 8.37
CA ARG A 211 -4.80 23.54 7.30
C ARG A 211 -5.64 23.12 6.10
N LEU A 212 -6.81 23.72 5.98
CA LEU A 212 -7.77 23.41 4.92
C LEU A 212 -7.51 24.24 3.64
N PHE A 213 -7.35 23.54 2.52
CA PHE A 213 -7.20 24.09 1.18
C PHE A 213 -8.35 23.61 0.30
N THR A 214 -9.46 24.32 0.32
CA THR A 214 -10.56 24.09 -0.63
C THR A 214 -10.27 24.76 -1.97
N TYR A 215 -10.94 24.30 -3.02
CA TYR A 215 -10.73 24.74 -4.39
C TYR A 215 -9.25 24.66 -4.81
N SER A 216 -8.57 23.60 -4.38
CA SER A 216 -7.13 23.42 -4.51
C SER A 216 -6.80 22.00 -4.94
N GLU A 217 -5.75 21.84 -5.74
CA GLU A 217 -5.35 20.53 -6.29
C GLU A 217 -3.88 20.27 -6.03
N VAL A 218 -3.55 19.02 -5.70
CA VAL A 218 -2.15 18.58 -5.66
C VAL A 218 -1.68 18.39 -7.10
N VAL A 219 -0.65 19.14 -7.51
CA VAL A 219 -0.10 19.13 -8.88
C VAL A 219 1.26 18.45 -8.98
N GLY A 220 1.82 18.01 -7.85
CA GLY A 220 3.06 17.26 -7.85
C GLY A 220 3.51 16.87 -6.45
N VAL A 221 4.03 15.66 -6.34
CA VAL A 221 4.62 15.10 -5.11
C VAL A 221 6.00 14.58 -5.46
N SER A 222 7.00 14.95 -4.68
CA SER A 222 8.36 14.40 -4.76
C SER A 222 8.89 14.09 -3.36
N GLY A 223 10.01 13.36 -3.30
CA GLY A 223 10.61 12.89 -2.05
C GLY A 223 10.27 11.44 -1.75
N TYR A 224 10.36 11.06 -0.48
CA TYR A 224 10.18 9.70 0.01
C TYR A 224 9.46 9.71 1.37
N VAL A 225 9.15 8.54 1.92
CA VAL A 225 8.44 8.39 3.20
C VAL A 225 9.06 9.28 4.27
N GLY A 226 8.23 10.13 4.88
CA GLY A 226 8.63 11.11 5.91
C GLY A 226 9.18 12.44 5.40
N ASN A 227 9.59 12.53 4.14
CA ASN A 227 10.26 13.70 3.54
C ASN A 227 9.64 14.09 2.19
N PHE A 228 8.32 14.26 2.17
CA PHE A 228 7.61 14.67 0.96
C PHE A 228 7.66 16.19 0.75
N LYS A 229 7.86 16.60 -0.51
CA LYS A 229 7.65 17.96 -0.99
C LYS A 229 6.45 17.96 -1.93
N VAL A 230 5.40 18.72 -1.56
CA VAL A 230 4.13 18.71 -2.29
C VAL A 230 3.80 20.10 -2.80
N ARG A 231 3.44 20.19 -4.09
CA ARG A 231 2.96 21.43 -4.72
C ARG A 231 1.44 21.42 -4.80
N ILE A 232 0.80 22.44 -4.24
CA ILE A 232 -0.65 22.62 -4.23
C ILE A 232 -0.99 23.85 -5.07
N LYS A 233 -1.80 23.66 -6.11
CA LYS A 233 -2.36 24.74 -6.93
C LYS A 233 -3.67 25.19 -6.31
N LYS A 234 -3.68 26.36 -5.68
CA LYS A 234 -4.90 27.03 -5.23
C LYS A 234 -5.57 27.72 -6.42
N LYS A 235 -6.77 27.29 -6.81
CA LYS A 235 -7.51 27.87 -7.93
C LYS A 235 -8.06 29.26 -7.53
N LYS A 236 -8.14 30.16 -8.50
CA LYS A 236 -8.66 31.52 -8.27
C LYS A 236 -10.18 31.47 -8.13
N ARG A 237 -10.70 31.82 -6.96
CA ARG A 237 -12.15 31.95 -6.72
C ARG A 237 -12.73 33.25 -7.29
N TYR A 238 -11.86 34.19 -7.68
CA TYR A 238 -12.24 35.56 -8.09
C TYR A 238 -13.09 36.30 -7.04
N VAL A 239 -12.98 35.89 -5.78
CA VAL A 239 -13.62 36.50 -4.61
C VAL A 239 -12.57 36.62 -3.52
N ASP A 240 -12.51 37.78 -2.86
CA ASP A 240 -11.67 37.98 -1.69
C ASP A 240 -12.31 37.27 -0.48
N LEU A 241 -11.72 36.14 -0.09
CA LEU A 241 -12.22 35.31 1.01
C LEU A 241 -12.17 36.02 2.37
N SER A 242 -11.33 37.05 2.53
CA SER A 242 -11.29 37.81 3.78
C SER A 242 -12.47 38.75 3.95
N LYS A 243 -13.13 39.12 2.84
CA LYS A 243 -14.29 40.03 2.79
C LYS A 243 -15.61 39.30 2.53
N CYS A 244 -15.55 38.08 2.03
CA CYS A 244 -16.73 37.28 1.70
C CYS A 244 -17.46 36.85 2.97
N THR A 245 -18.71 37.26 3.13
CA THR A 245 -19.59 36.86 4.25
C THR A 245 -20.47 35.66 3.95
N GLY A 246 -20.49 35.19 2.69
CA GLY A 246 -21.34 34.06 2.27
C GLY A 246 -22.83 34.39 2.19
N CYS A 247 -23.22 35.66 2.12
CA CYS A 247 -24.63 36.10 2.16
C CYS A 247 -25.48 35.70 0.94
N GLY A 248 -24.88 35.33 -0.19
CA GLY A 248 -25.60 34.89 -1.39
C GLY A 248 -26.18 35.99 -2.28
N ILE A 249 -26.17 37.27 -1.85
CA ILE A 249 -26.75 38.40 -2.61
C ILE A 249 -26.19 38.50 -4.05
N CYS A 250 -24.90 38.20 -4.24
CA CYS A 250 -24.27 38.21 -5.56
C CYS A 250 -24.90 37.19 -6.55
N TRP A 251 -25.47 36.10 -6.06
CA TRP A 251 -26.16 35.10 -6.87
C TRP A 251 -27.51 35.61 -7.39
N GLU A 252 -28.16 36.48 -6.62
CA GLU A 252 -29.47 37.03 -6.96
C GLU A 252 -29.41 37.93 -8.20
N VAL A 253 -28.35 38.74 -8.28
CA VAL A 253 -28.13 39.72 -9.34
C VAL A 253 -27.30 39.18 -10.52
N CYS A 254 -26.94 37.90 -10.52
CA CYS A 254 -26.09 37.32 -11.56
C CYS A 254 -26.82 37.24 -12.91
N PHE A 255 -26.36 38.00 -13.90
CA PHE A 255 -26.92 37.99 -15.26
C PHE A 255 -26.69 36.68 -16.03
N SER A 256 -25.73 35.85 -15.59
CA SER A 256 -25.41 34.55 -16.19
C SER A 256 -26.37 33.42 -15.76
N ARG A 257 -27.59 33.76 -15.30
CA ARG A 257 -28.68 32.79 -15.04
C ARG A 257 -29.18 32.12 -16.33
N THR A 258 -28.31 31.48 -17.10
CA THR A 258 -28.70 30.30 -17.87
C THR A 258 -28.95 29.19 -16.86
N VAL A 259 -30.18 29.12 -16.38
CA VAL A 259 -30.72 27.89 -15.83
C VAL A 259 -30.60 26.85 -16.95
N PRO A 260 -29.92 25.71 -16.78
CA PRO A 260 -30.16 24.60 -17.68
C PRO A 260 -31.62 24.23 -17.47
N ALA A 261 -32.50 24.57 -18.42
CA ALA A 261 -33.91 24.22 -18.36
C ALA A 261 -34.12 22.69 -18.24
N HIS A 262 -33.08 21.91 -18.54
CA HIS A 262 -33.06 20.47 -18.47
C HIS A 262 -31.76 19.97 -17.86
N LYS A 263 -31.86 18.99 -16.95
CA LYS A 263 -30.74 18.12 -16.60
C LYS A 263 -30.66 17.02 -17.66
N VAL A 264 -29.58 16.99 -18.42
CA VAL A 264 -29.34 15.96 -19.44
C VAL A 264 -28.38 14.93 -18.89
N ILE A 265 -28.88 13.71 -18.63
CA ILE A 265 -28.06 12.57 -18.24
C ILE A 265 -27.87 11.69 -19.48
N LYS A 266 -26.62 11.46 -19.87
CA LYS A 266 -26.26 10.55 -20.97
C LYS A 266 -25.70 9.24 -20.43
N ARG A 267 -26.26 8.11 -20.85
CA ARG A 267 -25.72 6.76 -20.61
C ARG A 267 -25.72 5.99 -21.93
N GLY A 268 -24.57 5.94 -22.60
CA GLY A 268 -24.48 5.43 -23.97
C GLY A 268 -25.25 6.32 -24.94
N GLU A 269 -26.09 5.74 -25.79
CA GLU A 269 -26.98 6.49 -26.71
C GLU A 269 -28.22 7.07 -26.03
N LEU A 270 -28.51 6.67 -24.78
CA LEU A 270 -29.70 7.12 -24.07
C LEU A 270 -29.48 8.53 -23.49
N THR A 271 -30.35 9.46 -23.86
CA THR A 271 -30.40 10.83 -23.33
C THR A 271 -31.68 11.03 -22.55
N ILE A 272 -31.57 11.19 -21.22
CA ILE A 272 -32.71 11.52 -20.35
C ILE A 272 -32.65 13.01 -20.06
N SER A 273 -33.63 13.76 -20.58
CA SER A 273 -33.84 15.17 -20.27
C SER A 273 -34.96 15.30 -19.25
N GLN A 274 -34.63 15.77 -18.04
CA GLN A 274 -35.62 16.08 -17.02
C GLN A 274 -35.70 17.60 -16.85
N GLN A 275 -36.89 18.19 -16.97
CA GLN A 275 -37.11 19.56 -16.52
C GLN A 275 -36.87 19.64 -15.01
N LEU A 276 -36.11 20.64 -14.58
CA LEU A 276 -35.97 20.98 -13.16
C LEU A 276 -37.24 21.63 -12.64
#